data_AF-A0A6H1ZAU1-F1
#
_entry.id   AF-A0A6H1ZAU1-F1
#
_cell.length_a   1.000
_cell.length_b   1.000
_cell.length_c   1.000
_cell.angle_alpha   90.00
_cell.angle_beta   90.00
_cell.angle_gamma   90.00
#
_symmetry.space_group_name_H-M   'P 1'
#
loop_
_entity.id
_entity.type
_entity.pdbx_description
1 polymer ?
#
loop_
_entity_poly.entity_id
_entity_poly.type
_entity_poly.pdbx_seq_one_letter_code
_entity_poly.pdbx_strand_id
1 'polypeptide(L)'
;MNDVQLLLLALAGRLTIYALQKFPPVRNIWFLFELVSCDFCLGVWVYSVLSGLMRWVLFQDMYYVPIISEILTGISISFLVHIFAIGWQSRFGTIVIEDK
;
A
#
# COMPACT_ATOMS: atom_id res chain seq x y z
N MET A 1 2.62 1.68 20.19
CA MET A 1 2.18 2.16 18.87
C MET A 1 2.10 3.68 18.94
N ASN A 2 3.05 4.40 18.33
CA ASN A 2 2.95 5.86 18.26
C ASN A 2 2.17 6.22 16.99
N ASP A 3 1.03 6.89 17.11
CA ASP A 3 0.12 7.19 15.98
C ASP A 3 0.83 7.86 14.80
N VAL A 4 1.86 8.65 15.09
CA VAL A 4 2.70 9.34 14.11
C VAL A 4 3.43 8.39 13.17
N GLN A 5 3.95 7.26 13.67
CA GLN A 5 4.71 6.31 12.84
C GLN A 5 3.80 5.57 11.86
N LEU A 6 2.58 5.26 12.28
CA LEU A 6 1.58 4.58 11.46
C LEU A 6 1.10 5.50 10.33
N LEU A 7 0.86 6.77 10.64
CA LEU A 7 0.57 7.81 9.65
C LEU A 7 1.71 7.97 8.64
N LEU A 8 2.95 8.00 9.11
CA LEU A 8 4.13 8.18 8.25
C LEU A 8 4.32 7.00 7.31
N LEU A 9 4.11 5.77 7.80
CA LEU A 9 4.14 4.56 6.99
C LEU A 9 3.03 4.56 5.93
N ALA A 10 1.79 4.90 6.33
CA ALA A 10 0.64 4.98 5.42
C ALA A 10 0.85 6.04 4.32
N LEU A 11 1.33 7.23 4.69
CA LEU A 11 1.64 8.30 3.74
C LEU A 11 2.79 7.93 2.81
N ALA A 12 3.91 7.48 3.36
CA ALA A 12 5.08 7.10 2.57
C ALA A 12 4.77 5.95 1.61
N GLY A 13 4.04 4.93 2.07
CA GLY A 13 3.60 3.83 1.23
C GLY A 13 2.66 4.30 0.12
N ARG A 14 1.65 5.12 0.42
CA ARG A 14 0.74 5.65 -0.63
C ARG A 14 1.47 6.52 -1.64
N LEU A 15 2.41 7.36 -1.21
CA LEU A 15 3.22 8.19 -2.10
C LEU A 15 4.08 7.32 -3.04
N THR A 16 4.66 6.25 -2.49
CA THR A 16 5.50 5.31 -3.24
C THR A 16 4.68 4.53 -4.26
N ILE A 17 3.49 4.04 -3.87
CA ILE A 17 2.53 3.37 -4.77
C ILE A 17 2.16 4.32 -5.92
N TYR A 18 1.79 5.56 -5.61
CA TYR A 18 1.45 6.57 -6.61
C TYR A 18 2.62 6.87 -7.56
N ALA A 19 3.84 7.01 -7.04
CA ALA A 19 5.03 7.23 -7.85
C ALA A 19 5.31 6.05 -8.80
N LEU A 20 5.19 4.81 -8.30
CA LEU A 20 5.38 3.58 -9.09
C LEU A 20 4.33 3.42 -10.18
N GLN A 21 3.07 3.80 -9.91
CA GLN A 21 2.01 3.80 -10.91
C GLN A 21 2.19 4.91 -11.95
N LYS A 22 2.64 6.09 -11.52
CA LYS A 22 2.86 7.24 -12.42
C LYS A 22 4.07 7.04 -13.33
N PHE A 23 5.12 6.41 -12.82
CA PHE A 23 6.36 6.11 -13.53
C PHE A 23 6.64 4.60 -13.48
N PRO A 24 5.92 3.79 -14.27
CA PRO A 24 6.12 2.34 -14.26
C PRO A 24 7.55 2.02 -14.70
N PRO A 25 8.41 1.44 -13.83
CA PRO A 25 9.82 1.24 -14.13
C PRO A 25 10.08 0.12 -15.15
N VAL A 26 9.08 -0.71 -15.46
CA VAL A 26 9.21 -1.88 -16.32
C VAL A 26 8.06 -1.98 -17.30
N ARG A 27 8.33 -1.61 -18.55
CA ARG A 27 7.38 -1.71 -19.67
C ARG A 27 7.36 -3.10 -20.34
N ASN A 28 8.34 -3.96 -20.03
CA ASN A 28 8.59 -5.21 -20.77
C ASN A 28 8.32 -6.51 -20.01
N ILE A 29 7.91 -6.46 -18.73
CA ILE A 29 7.64 -7.67 -17.94
C ILE A 29 6.17 -7.70 -17.59
N TRP A 30 5.41 -8.55 -18.27
CA TRP A 30 3.95 -8.65 -18.15
C TRP A 30 3.50 -8.86 -16.70
N PHE A 31 4.22 -9.70 -15.93
CA PHE A 31 3.94 -9.93 -14.51
C PHE A 31 4.05 -8.66 -13.66
N LEU A 32 5.11 -7.86 -13.84
CA LEU A 32 5.24 -6.60 -13.09
C LEU A 32 4.24 -5.55 -13.55
N PHE A 33 3.79 -5.59 -14.81
CA PHE A 33 2.75 -4.72 -15.31
C PHE A 33 1.40 -4.99 -14.63
N GLU A 34 1.04 -6.27 -14.45
CA GLU A 34 -0.14 -6.69 -13.70
C GLU A 34 -0.06 -6.24 -12.22
N LEU A 35 1.13 -6.40 -11.61
CA LEU A 35 1.36 -5.97 -10.23
C LEU A 35 1.23 -4.45 -10.07
N VAL A 36 1.75 -3.67 -11.02
CA VAL A 36 1.65 -2.19 -11.00
C VAL A 36 0.24 -1.71 -11.27
N SER A 37 -0.56 -2.47 -12.02
CA SER A 37 -1.94 -2.12 -12.34
C SER A 37 -2.88 -2.22 -11.13
N CYS A 38 -2.53 -3.02 -10.11
CA CYS A 38 -3.34 -3.18 -8.90
C CYS A 38 -2.73 -2.44 -7.71
N ASP A 39 -3.40 -1.36 -7.27
CA ASP A 39 -3.08 -0.59 -6.05
C ASP A 39 -2.85 -1.47 -4.82
N PHE A 40 -3.70 -2.49 -4.65
CA PHE A 40 -3.63 -3.40 -3.51
C PHE A 40 -2.43 -4.34 -3.62
N CYS A 41 -2.23 -4.98 -4.78
CA CYS A 41 -1.11 -5.89 -5.00
C CYS A 41 0.23 -5.17 -4.84
N LEU A 42 0.40 -4.01 -5.48
CA LEU A 42 1.61 -3.21 -5.33
C LEU A 42 1.77 -2.71 -3.89
N GLY A 43 0.65 -2.34 -3.25
CA GLY A 43 0.64 -1.95 -1.84
C GLY A 43 1.17 -3.04 -0.90
N VAL A 44 0.78 -4.31 -1.08
CA VAL A 44 1.28 -5.42 -0.24
C VAL A 44 2.81 -5.46 -0.25
N TRP A 45 3.42 -5.35 -1.43
CA TRP A 45 4.88 -5.38 -1.57
C TRP A 45 5.53 -4.11 -1.00
N VAL A 46 5.00 -2.94 -1.34
CA VAL A 46 5.55 -1.65 -0.86
C VAL A 46 5.50 -1.58 0.66
N TYR A 47 4.37 -1.91 1.29
CA TYR A 47 4.24 -1.87 2.75
C TYR A 47 5.02 -2.98 3.45
N SER A 48 5.21 -4.15 2.83
CA SER A 48 6.08 -5.20 3.39
C SER A 48 7.55 -4.78 3.36
N VAL A 49 8.01 -4.17 2.27
CA VAL A 49 9.39 -3.66 2.18
C VAL A 49 9.59 -2.49 3.14
N LEU A 50 8.62 -1.58 3.25
CA LEU A 50 8.70 -0.46 4.20
C LEU A 50 8.72 -0.96 5.66
N SER A 51 7.91 -1.96 6.00
CA SER A 51 7.85 -2.51 7.36
C SER A 51 9.17 -3.19 7.73
N GLY A 52 9.77 -3.96 6.81
CA GLY A 52 11.09 -4.55 6.98
C GLY A 52 12.21 -3.51 7.10
N LEU A 53 12.21 -2.48 6.23
CA LEU A 53 13.22 -1.41 6.25
C LEU A 53 13.19 -0.61 7.56
N MET A 54 12.00 -0.29 8.05
CA MET A 54 11.82 0.42 9.32
C MET A 54 11.89 -0.51 10.54
N ARG A 55 12.07 -1.83 10.33
CA ARG A 55 12.05 -2.88 11.37
C ARG A 55 10.80 -2.82 12.26
N TRP A 56 9.68 -2.41 11.68
CA TRP A 56 8.45 -2.14 12.40
C TRP A 56 7.37 -3.12 11.96
N VAL A 57 7.03 -4.07 12.83
CA VAL A 57 6.17 -5.21 12.51
C VAL A 57 5.07 -5.31 13.56
N LEU A 58 3.81 -5.45 13.12
CA LEU A 58 2.63 -5.48 14.01
C LEU A 58 2.64 -6.66 14.99
N PHE A 59 3.29 -7.76 14.62
CA PHE A 59 3.25 -9.03 15.35
C PHE A 59 4.57 -9.39 16.08
N GLN A 60 5.39 -8.38 16.42
CA GLN A 60 6.69 -8.59 17.08
C GLN A 60 6.58 -9.36 18.40
N ASP A 61 5.53 -9.14 19.18
CA ASP A 61 5.43 -9.64 20.57
C ASP A 61 4.83 -11.05 20.72
N MET A 62 4.14 -11.59 19.70
CA MET A 62 3.45 -12.90 19.81
C MET A 62 4.07 -14.04 19.01
N TYR A 63 4.64 -13.79 17.82
CA TYR A 63 5.30 -14.82 17.02
C TYR A 63 6.13 -14.19 15.88
N TYR A 64 7.41 -13.89 16.15
CA TYR A 64 8.28 -13.20 15.17
C TYR A 64 8.95 -14.18 14.20
N VAL A 65 8.41 -14.28 12.98
CA VAL A 65 9.11 -14.87 11.82
C VAL A 65 9.38 -13.74 10.83
N PRO A 66 10.65 -13.40 10.54
CA PRO A 66 11.02 -12.13 9.91
C PRO A 66 10.29 -11.91 8.57
N ILE A 67 10.21 -12.93 7.72
CA ILE A 67 9.60 -12.78 6.39
C ILE A 67 8.06 -12.79 6.46
N ILE A 68 7.49 -13.71 7.23
CA ILE A 68 6.03 -13.92 7.24
C ILE A 68 5.32 -12.78 7.96
N SER A 69 5.91 -12.28 9.06
CA SER A 69 5.33 -11.20 9.86
C SER A 69 5.36 -9.86 9.12
N GLU A 70 6.41 -9.58 8.35
CA GLU A 70 6.49 -8.40 7.47
C GLU A 70 5.41 -8.43 6.38
N ILE A 71 5.22 -9.58 5.73
CA ILE A 71 4.21 -9.77 4.69
C ILE A 71 2.78 -9.61 5.26
N LEU A 72 2.49 -10.25 6.40
CA LEU A 72 1.20 -10.09 7.08
C LEU A 72 0.92 -8.65 7.47
N THR A 73 1.95 -7.93 7.93
CA THR A 73 1.86 -6.50 8.25
C THR A 73 1.57 -5.69 6.98
N GLY A 74 2.27 -5.98 5.89
CA GLY A 74 2.06 -5.33 4.60
C GLY A 74 0.66 -5.55 4.03
N ILE A 75 0.14 -6.78 4.10
CA ILE A 75 -1.24 -7.12 3.68
C ILE A 75 -2.27 -6.38 4.52
N SER A 76 -2.10 -6.36 5.84
CA SER A 76 -3.06 -5.73 6.75
C SER A 76 -3.15 -4.22 6.50
N ILE A 77 -2.00 -3.57 6.35
CA ILE A 77 -1.92 -2.12 6.13
C ILE A 77 -2.38 -1.76 4.71
N SER A 78 -1.97 -2.51 3.68
CA SER A 78 -2.43 -2.27 2.30
C SER A 78 -3.95 -2.39 2.20
N PHE A 79 -4.55 -3.35 2.90
CA PHE A 79 -6.00 -3.55 2.93
C PHE A 79 -6.73 -2.37 3.57
N LEU A 80 -6.27 -1.93 4.73
CA LEU A 80 -6.85 -0.76 5.42
C LEU A 80 -6.76 0.50 4.56
N VAL A 81 -5.59 0.77 3.98
CA VAL A 81 -5.38 1.95 3.12
C VAL A 81 -6.24 1.86 1.86
N HIS A 82 -6.39 0.68 1.27
CA HIS A 82 -7.22 0.47 0.09
C HIS A 82 -8.71 0.71 0.37
N ILE A 83 -9.24 0.14 1.46
CA ILE A 83 -10.62 0.40 1.89
C ILE A 83 -10.84 1.89 2.17
N PHE A 84 -9.89 2.53 2.86
CA PHE A 84 -9.98 3.95 3.15
C PHE A 84 -9.99 4.80 1.87
N ALA A 85 -9.17 4.45 0.88
CA ALA A 85 -9.14 5.12 -0.41
C ALA A 85 -10.47 4.99 -1.18
N ILE A 86 -11.07 3.79 -1.20
CA ILE A 86 -12.39 3.56 -1.81
C ILE A 86 -13.46 4.35 -1.06
N GLY A 87 -13.44 4.32 0.28
CA GLY A 87 -14.34 5.09 1.13
C GLY A 87 -14.23 6.58 0.87
N TRP A 88 -13.02 7.10 0.69
CA TRP A 88 -12.77 8.50 0.35
C TRP A 88 -13.32 8.85 -1.03
N GLN A 89 -13.04 8.03 -2.05
CA GLN A 89 -13.56 8.23 -3.40
C GLN A 89 -15.08 8.16 -3.46
N SER A 90 -15.74 7.29 -2.71
CA SER A 90 -17.21 7.23 -2.69
C SER A 90 -17.87 8.45 -2.01
N ARG A 91 -17.19 9.08 -1.05
CA ARG A 91 -17.71 10.25 -0.31
C ARG A 91 -17.39 11.59 -0.98
N PHE A 92 -16.20 11.71 -1.55
CA PHE A 92 -15.66 12.97 -2.08
C PHE A 92 -15.34 12.92 -3.58
N GLY A 93 -15.58 11.78 -4.23
CA GLY A 93 -15.49 11.66 -5.68
C GLY A 93 -16.56 12.49 -6.34
N THR A 94 -16.16 13.59 -6.98
CA THR A 94 -17.04 14.36 -7.84
C THR A 94 -17.38 13.50 -9.07
N ILE A 95 -18.61 13.00 -9.14
CA ILE A 95 -19.18 12.54 -10.40
C ILE A 95 -19.26 13.75 -11.34
N VAL A 96 -18.32 13.84 -12.29
CA VAL A 96 -18.44 14.77 -13.40
C VAL A 96 -19.52 14.19 -14.30
N ILE A 97 -20.74 14.71 -14.19
CA ILE A 97 -21.81 14.43 -15.15
C ILE A 97 -21.43 15.20 -16.40
N GLU A 98 -20.87 14.53 -17.40
CA GLU A 98 -20.81 15.07 -18.77
C GLU A 98 -22.24 15.07 -19.32
N ASP A 99 -22.95 16.17 -19.12
CA ASP A 99 -24.17 16.46 -19.88
C ASP A 99 -23.74 16.66 -21.34
N LYS A 100 -24.25 15.79 -22.22
CA LYS A 100 -24.06 15.84 -23.68
C LYS A 100 -25.35 16.30 -24.33
#